data_AF-A0A5A7N0Q2-F1
#
_entry.id   AF-A0A5A7N0Q2-F1
#
_cell.length_a   1.000
_cell.length_b   1.000
_cell.length_c   1.000
_cell.angle_alpha   90.00
_cell.angle_beta   90.00
_cell.angle_gamma   90.00
#
_symmetry.space_group_name_H-M   'P 1'
#
loop_
_entity.id
_entity.type
_entity.pdbx_description
1 polymer ?
#
loop_
_entity_poly.entity_id
_entity_poly.type
_entity_poly.pdbx_seq_one_letter_code
_entity_poly.pdbx_strand_id
1 'polypeptide(L)'
;MTVIWAELIPIDRLTNSPQTLRVTSHNDRRVTAAGGQIWRPAVTRRPGLTLDLFDGAFSGQISSGAGEMEVSLSALGDLPPLAWGRRACRIWAGNPGDDPTVLDPWFVGLVDTATLRDGRLTLRLMVDDAWMDRPVLPEDYAGTGGAEGGEDLKGAAKPYPLALRAAWNQWQWILLVPSFSMMLMA
;
A
#
# COMPACT_ATOMS: atom_id res chain seq x y z
N MET A 1 11.66 -21.49 12.31
CA MET A 1 10.58 -21.75 11.32
C MET A 1 9.88 -20.43 11.10
N THR A 2 9.93 -19.88 9.88
CA THR A 2 9.38 -18.55 9.60
C THR A 2 7.86 -18.59 9.53
N VAL A 3 7.22 -17.73 10.32
CA VAL A 3 5.79 -17.48 10.37
C VAL A 3 5.47 -16.31 9.46
N ILE A 4 4.32 -16.39 8.80
CA ILE A 4 3.78 -15.30 7.98
C ILE A 4 2.48 -14.84 8.62
N TRP A 5 2.32 -13.53 8.75
CA TRP A 5 1.07 -12.87 9.08
C TRP A 5 0.67 -11.97 7.93
N ALA A 6 -0.62 -11.92 7.61
CA ALA A 6 -1.14 -10.96 6.65
C ALA A 6 -2.42 -10.31 7.18
N GLU A 7 -2.47 -8.98 7.09
CA GLU A 7 -3.65 -8.18 7.35
C GLU A 7 -4.21 -7.71 6.00
N LEU A 8 -5.46 -8.07 5.76
CA LEU A 8 -6.19 -7.78 4.53
C LEU A 8 -7.39 -6.92 4.88
N ILE A 9 -7.66 -5.88 4.09
CA ILE A 9 -8.76 -4.93 4.36
C ILE A 9 -9.75 -4.89 3.19
N PRO A 10 -10.46 -6.00 2.88
CA PRO A 10 -11.56 -5.98 1.92
C PRO A 10 -12.73 -5.11 2.39
N ILE A 11 -13.63 -4.77 1.46
CA ILE A 11 -14.90 -4.12 1.77
C ILE A 11 -16.01 -5.17 1.83
N ASP A 12 -16.84 -5.13 2.87
CA ASP A 12 -18.11 -5.86 2.88
C ASP A 12 -19.10 -5.19 1.91
N ARG A 13 -19.59 -5.95 0.93
CA ARG A 13 -20.52 -5.44 -0.09
C ARG A 13 -21.93 -5.13 0.45
N LEU A 14 -22.30 -5.69 1.59
CA LEU A 14 -23.62 -5.44 2.20
C LEU A 14 -23.63 -4.11 2.96
N THR A 15 -22.57 -3.85 3.71
CA THR A 15 -22.46 -2.66 4.59
C THR A 15 -21.58 -1.54 4.00
N ASN A 16 -20.91 -1.81 2.88
CA ASN A 16 -19.92 -0.94 2.24
C ASN A 16 -18.81 -0.47 3.19
N SER A 17 -18.49 -1.27 4.20
CA SER A 17 -17.52 -0.93 5.24
C SER A 17 -16.25 -1.78 5.14
N PRO A 18 -15.07 -1.21 5.46
CA PRO A 18 -13.83 -1.98 5.50
C PRO A 18 -13.85 -3.00 6.62
N GLN A 19 -13.45 -4.22 6.30
CA GLN A 19 -13.35 -5.32 7.25
C GLN A 19 -11.89 -5.77 7.35
N THR A 20 -11.34 -5.77 8.57
CA THR A 20 -9.99 -6.26 8.80
C THR A 20 -9.98 -7.77 8.97
N LEU A 21 -9.30 -8.46 8.05
CA LEU A 21 -9.05 -9.90 8.12
C LEU A 21 -7.59 -10.15 8.43
N ARG A 22 -7.35 -10.95 9.47
CA ARG A 22 -6.01 -11.31 9.94
C ARG A 22 -5.79 -12.79 9.76
N VAL A 23 -4.81 -13.12 8.92
CA VAL A 23 -4.48 -14.51 8.58
C VAL A 23 -3.03 -14.82 8.90
N THR A 24 -2.76 -16.07 9.22
CA THR A 24 -1.41 -16.57 9.48
C THR A 24 -1.20 -17.94 8.83
N SER A 25 0.06 -18.32 8.64
CA SER A 25 0.46 -19.62 8.10
C SER A 25 0.56 -20.74 9.15
N HIS A 26 0.48 -20.42 10.44
CA HIS A 26 0.67 -21.41 11.51
C HIS A 26 -0.49 -21.43 12.50
N ASN A 27 -0.87 -22.63 12.92
CA ASN A 27 -1.84 -22.86 13.99
C ASN A 27 -1.11 -23.11 15.33
N ASP A 28 -0.46 -22.08 15.86
CA ASP A 28 0.18 -22.08 17.18
C ASP A 28 -0.41 -20.92 17.99
N ARG A 29 -0.76 -21.16 19.26
CA ARG A 29 -1.36 -20.13 20.14
C ARG A 29 -0.50 -18.86 20.25
N ARG A 30 0.82 -18.99 20.24
CA ARG A 30 1.76 -17.86 20.28
C ARG A 30 1.70 -17.00 19.02
N VAL A 31 1.23 -17.57 17.92
CA VAL A 31 1.10 -16.93 16.60
C VAL A 31 -0.33 -16.41 16.41
N THR A 32 -1.34 -17.22 16.76
CA THR A 32 -2.76 -16.89 16.54
C THR A 32 -3.30 -15.82 17.49
N ALA A 33 -2.60 -15.55 18.60
CA ALA A 33 -2.93 -14.49 19.56
C ALA A 33 -1.85 -13.38 19.63
N ALA A 34 -0.98 -13.30 18.62
CA ALA A 34 0.11 -12.33 18.59
C ALA A 34 -0.40 -10.88 18.59
N GLY A 35 0.23 -10.01 19.38
CA GLY A 35 -0.15 -8.59 19.52
C GLY A 35 -1.53 -8.34 20.13
N GLY A 36 -2.08 -9.33 20.86
CA GLY A 36 -3.45 -9.26 21.39
C GLY A 36 -4.54 -9.32 20.31
N GLN A 37 -4.18 -9.63 19.07
CA GLN A 37 -5.11 -9.77 17.95
C GLN A 37 -5.39 -11.24 17.65
N ILE A 38 -6.55 -11.51 17.05
CA ILE A 38 -6.91 -12.86 16.59
C ILE A 38 -6.44 -13.04 15.14
N TRP A 39 -5.49 -13.94 14.94
CA TRP A 39 -5.00 -14.34 13.62
C TRP A 39 -5.49 -15.74 13.27
N ARG A 40 -6.18 -15.87 12.13
CA ARG A 40 -6.74 -17.13 11.68
C ARG A 40 -5.71 -17.92 10.87
N PRO A 41 -5.46 -19.21 11.16
CA PRO A 41 -4.47 -20.02 10.43
C PRO A 41 -5.01 -20.44 9.05
N ALA A 42 -5.07 -19.48 8.14
CA ALA A 42 -5.73 -19.62 6.85
C ALA A 42 -4.78 -19.54 5.66
N VAL A 43 -3.50 -19.16 5.82
CA VAL A 43 -2.56 -19.05 4.69
C VAL A 43 -2.15 -20.45 4.22
N THR A 44 -2.58 -20.83 3.01
CA THR A 44 -2.31 -22.15 2.41
C THR A 44 -1.10 -22.14 1.47
N ARG A 45 -0.86 -21.01 0.81
CA ARG A 45 0.35 -20.76 -0.02
C ARG A 45 0.98 -19.46 0.43
N ARG A 46 2.28 -19.50 0.74
CA ARG A 46 3.03 -18.33 1.18
C ARG A 46 3.11 -17.29 0.06
N PRO A 47 3.13 -15.99 0.40
CA PRO A 47 3.32 -14.92 -0.57
C PRO A 47 4.66 -15.08 -1.29
N GLY A 48 4.60 -15.15 -2.62
CA GLY A 48 5.77 -15.00 -3.49
C GLY A 48 5.73 -13.62 -4.12
N LEU A 49 6.69 -12.75 -3.79
CA LEU A 49 6.81 -11.41 -4.38
C LEU A 49 7.88 -11.46 -5.46
N THR A 50 7.53 -11.00 -6.66
CA THR A 50 8.47 -10.86 -7.78
C THR A 50 8.57 -9.39 -8.14
N LEU A 51 9.79 -8.89 -8.28
CA LEU A 51 10.07 -7.53 -8.71
C LEU A 51 10.76 -7.60 -10.07
N ASP A 52 10.07 -7.18 -11.12
CA ASP A 52 10.67 -7.01 -12.44
C ASP A 52 11.02 -5.54 -12.64
N LEU A 53 12.31 -5.21 -12.49
CA LEU A 53 12.80 -3.83 -12.65
C LEU A 53 12.96 -3.42 -14.12
N PHE A 54 12.79 -4.34 -15.07
CA PHE A 54 13.00 -4.10 -16.49
C PHE A 54 12.26 -5.13 -17.35
N ASP A 55 11.39 -4.69 -18.25
CA ASP A 55 10.60 -5.53 -19.16
C ASP A 55 11.30 -5.80 -20.51
N GLY A 56 12.54 -5.32 -20.68
CA GLY A 56 13.28 -5.46 -21.93
C GLY A 56 12.92 -4.43 -23.01
N ALA A 57 11.92 -3.57 -22.77
CA ALA A 57 11.49 -2.54 -23.69
C ALA A 57 11.87 -1.14 -23.18
N PHE A 58 12.32 -0.26 -24.06
CA PHE A 58 12.48 1.17 -23.76
C PHE A 58 11.12 1.90 -23.74
N SER A 59 10.06 1.22 -23.29
CA SER A 59 8.69 1.74 -23.21
C SER A 59 8.53 2.76 -22.08
N GLY A 60 9.52 2.87 -21.18
CA GLY A 60 9.49 3.78 -20.04
C GLY A 60 8.50 3.36 -18.94
N GLN A 61 7.90 2.17 -19.03
CA GLN A 61 7.01 1.67 -17.99
C GLN A 61 7.81 0.89 -16.93
N ILE A 62 7.70 1.32 -15.69
CA ILE A 62 8.22 0.59 -14.54
C ILE A 62 7.17 -0.48 -14.20
N SER A 63 7.53 -1.76 -14.35
CA SER A 63 6.65 -2.86 -13.92
C SER A 63 6.68 -2.96 -12.40
N SER A 64 5.58 -2.64 -11.72
CA SER A 64 5.49 -2.78 -10.28
C SER A 64 5.49 -4.24 -9.85
N GLY A 65 6.13 -4.53 -8.71
CA GLY A 65 6.27 -5.90 -8.21
C GLY A 65 4.91 -6.54 -7.95
N ALA A 66 4.72 -7.73 -8.50
CA ALA A 66 3.51 -8.53 -8.37
C ALA A 66 3.78 -9.78 -7.54
N GLY A 67 2.79 -10.20 -6.76
CA GLY A 67 2.89 -11.44 -6.00
C GLY A 67 1.58 -12.19 -5.89
N GLU A 68 1.66 -13.43 -5.42
CA GLU A 68 0.50 -14.27 -5.17
C GLU A 68 0.56 -14.87 -3.77
N MET A 69 -0.59 -14.90 -3.10
CA MET A 69 -0.81 -15.60 -1.85
C MET A 69 -2.13 -16.35 -1.91
N GLU A 70 -2.23 -17.50 -1.25
CA GLU A 70 -3.51 -18.22 -1.13
C GLU A 70 -3.96 -18.29 0.32
N VAL A 71 -5.26 -18.08 0.53
CA VAL A 71 -5.92 -18.24 1.82
C VAL A 71 -7.10 -19.20 1.70
N SER A 72 -7.28 -20.04 2.72
CA SER A 72 -8.43 -20.94 2.84
C SER A 72 -9.63 -20.18 3.40
N LEU A 73 -10.75 -20.17 2.65
CA LEU A 73 -11.99 -19.56 3.15
C LEU A 73 -12.61 -20.37 4.29
N SER A 74 -12.48 -21.70 4.28
CA SER A 74 -13.02 -22.54 5.35
C SER A 74 -12.36 -22.26 6.71
N ALA A 75 -11.08 -21.87 6.71
CA ALA A 75 -10.37 -21.45 7.92
C ALA A 75 -10.76 -20.03 8.38
N LEU A 76 -11.30 -19.21 7.48
CA LEU A 76 -11.82 -17.88 7.77
C LEU A 76 -13.26 -17.90 8.31
N GLY A 77 -13.98 -19.02 8.18
CA GLY A 77 -15.36 -19.18 8.63
C GLY A 77 -16.36 -18.41 7.76
N ASP A 78 -17.54 -18.14 8.31
CA ASP A 78 -18.58 -17.40 7.61
C ASP A 78 -18.17 -15.93 7.46
N LEU A 79 -17.97 -15.53 6.20
CA LEU A 79 -17.65 -14.16 5.81
C LEU A 79 -18.79 -13.58 4.97
N PRO A 80 -19.06 -12.27 5.10
CA PRO A 80 -19.96 -11.59 4.18
C PRO A 80 -19.39 -11.58 2.75
N PRO A 81 -20.18 -11.20 1.73
CA PRO A 81 -19.64 -11.03 0.38
C PRO A 81 -18.62 -9.89 0.34
N LEU A 82 -17.34 -10.24 0.19
CA LEU A 82 -16.22 -9.30 0.22
C LEU A 82 -15.81 -8.80 -1.18
N ALA A 83 -15.47 -7.52 -1.27
CA ALA A 83 -14.85 -6.89 -2.42
C ALA A 83 -13.36 -6.64 -2.17
N TRP A 84 -12.52 -7.13 -3.08
CA TRP A 84 -11.07 -7.19 -2.91
C TRP A 84 -10.27 -6.25 -3.82
N GLY A 85 -10.91 -5.66 -4.84
CA GLY A 85 -10.20 -4.85 -5.85
C GLY A 85 -9.51 -3.62 -5.26
N ARG A 86 -8.19 -3.53 -5.47
CA ARG A 86 -7.28 -2.49 -4.97
C ARG A 86 -7.42 -2.21 -3.47
N ARG A 87 -7.40 -3.26 -2.64
CA ARG A 87 -7.58 -3.14 -1.18
C ARG A 87 -6.28 -3.30 -0.41
N ALA A 88 -6.13 -2.54 0.67
CA ALA A 88 -4.89 -2.55 1.44
C ALA A 88 -4.55 -3.95 1.97
N CYS A 89 -3.27 -4.29 1.87
CA CYS A 89 -2.68 -5.52 2.37
C CYS A 89 -1.35 -5.19 3.06
N ARG A 90 -1.11 -5.81 4.20
CA ARG A 90 0.18 -5.79 4.91
C ARG A 90 0.58 -7.20 5.23
N ILE A 91 1.86 -7.51 5.05
CA ILE A 91 2.41 -8.84 5.32
C ILE A 91 3.65 -8.69 6.18
N TRP A 92 3.73 -9.52 7.21
CA TRP A 92 4.87 -9.64 8.10
C TRP A 92 5.44 -11.04 8.04
N ALA A 93 6.74 -11.14 8.27
CA ALA A 93 7.45 -12.40 8.42
C ALA A 93 8.27 -12.35 9.70
N GLY A 94 8.25 -13.44 10.48
CA GLY A 94 8.97 -13.50 11.75
C GLY A 94 9.01 -14.91 12.33
N ASN A 95 9.16 -15.00 13.64
CA ASN A 95 9.22 -16.25 14.41
C ASN A 95 8.04 -16.37 15.38
N PRO A 96 7.67 -17.59 15.82
CA PRO A 96 6.63 -17.76 16.81
C PRO A 96 6.95 -17.01 18.12
N GLY A 97 6.02 -16.16 18.57
CA GLY A 97 6.19 -15.30 19.75
C GLY A 97 6.50 -13.84 19.42
N ASP A 98 6.86 -13.54 18.17
CA ASP A 98 6.98 -12.15 17.71
C ASP A 98 5.59 -11.51 17.62
N ASP A 99 5.55 -10.19 17.81
CA ASP A 99 4.34 -9.39 17.63
C ASP A 99 4.37 -8.68 16.26
N PRO A 100 3.54 -9.10 15.28
CA PRO A 100 3.53 -8.49 13.96
C PRO A 100 3.06 -7.04 13.97
N THR A 101 2.42 -6.55 15.03
CA THR A 101 1.94 -5.15 15.10
C THR A 101 3.04 -4.14 15.40
N VAL A 102 4.18 -4.61 15.93
CA VAL A 102 5.37 -3.77 16.20
C VAL A 102 6.51 -4.02 15.22
N LEU A 103 6.41 -5.10 14.42
CA LEU A 103 7.39 -5.40 13.38
C LEU A 103 7.17 -4.50 12.15
N ASP A 104 8.27 -4.17 11.49
CA ASP A 104 8.20 -3.58 10.17
C ASP A 104 7.58 -4.59 9.18
N PRO A 105 6.54 -4.20 8.43
CA PRO A 105 5.95 -5.07 7.43
C PRO A 105 6.96 -5.37 6.33
N TRP A 106 7.09 -6.65 6.00
CA TRP A 106 7.89 -7.08 4.85
C TRP A 106 7.27 -6.63 3.53
N PHE A 107 5.94 -6.48 3.49
CA PHE A 107 5.23 -5.95 2.33
C PHE A 107 4.05 -5.09 2.76
N VAL A 108 3.93 -3.94 2.09
CA VAL A 108 2.77 -3.03 2.17
C VAL A 108 2.34 -2.71 0.76
N GLY A 109 1.09 -2.99 0.44
CA GLY A 109 0.58 -2.78 -0.90
C GLY A 109 -0.92 -3.02 -0.99
N LEU A 110 -1.37 -3.45 -2.16
CA LEU A 110 -2.76 -3.68 -2.48
C LEU A 110 -2.98 -5.13 -2.91
N VAL A 111 -4.17 -5.65 -2.61
CA VAL A 111 -4.76 -6.77 -3.32
C VAL A 111 -5.36 -6.21 -4.61
N ASP A 112 -4.80 -6.58 -5.74
CA ASP A 112 -5.28 -6.19 -7.06
C ASP A 112 -6.56 -6.96 -7.41
N THR A 113 -6.44 -8.29 -7.42
CA THR A 113 -7.54 -9.20 -7.73
C THR A 113 -7.59 -10.36 -6.74
N ALA A 114 -8.79 -10.91 -6.57
CA ALA A 114 -9.02 -12.10 -5.75
C ALA A 114 -9.86 -13.10 -6.53
N THR A 115 -9.36 -14.32 -6.68
CA THR A 115 -10.03 -15.40 -7.41
C THR A 115 -10.36 -16.52 -6.45
N LEU A 116 -11.64 -16.91 -6.40
CA LEU A 116 -12.10 -18.04 -5.59
C LEU A 116 -12.15 -19.29 -6.46
N ARG A 117 -11.41 -20.34 -6.07
CA ARG A 117 -11.43 -21.65 -6.72
C ARG A 117 -11.28 -22.74 -5.67
N ASP A 118 -12.13 -23.77 -5.70
CA ASP A 118 -12.03 -24.96 -4.83
C ASP A 118 -11.93 -24.62 -3.32
N GLY A 119 -12.65 -23.59 -2.87
CA GLY A 119 -12.63 -23.12 -1.47
C GLY A 119 -11.37 -22.34 -1.06
N ARG A 120 -10.47 -22.08 -2.01
CA ARG A 120 -9.26 -21.27 -1.83
C ARG A 120 -9.42 -19.93 -2.52
N LEU A 121 -9.00 -18.89 -1.83
CA LEU A 121 -8.95 -17.54 -2.35
C LEU A 121 -7.50 -17.22 -2.72
N THR A 122 -7.24 -17.14 -4.02
CA THR A 122 -5.95 -16.68 -4.56
C THR A 122 -5.98 -15.17 -4.68
N LEU A 123 -5.07 -14.50 -3.97
CA LEU A 123 -4.92 -13.06 -3.94
C LEU A 123 -3.72 -12.65 -4.76
N ARG A 124 -3.94 -11.80 -5.76
CA ARG A 124 -2.87 -11.11 -6.49
C ARG A 124 -2.52 -9.83 -5.74
N LEU A 125 -1.26 -9.74 -5.33
CA LEU A 125 -0.68 -8.62 -4.61
C LEU A 125 0.03 -7.70 -5.60
N MET A 126 -0.07 -6.39 -5.37
CA MET A 126 0.67 -5.38 -6.11
C MET A 126 1.17 -4.29 -5.16
N VAL A 127 2.26 -3.62 -5.52
CA VAL A 127 2.69 -2.40 -4.83
C VAL A 127 1.74 -1.26 -5.19
N ASP A 128 1.51 -0.32 -4.26
CA ASP A 128 0.81 0.92 -4.59
C ASP A 128 1.78 1.88 -5.28
N ASP A 129 1.74 1.87 -6.61
CA ASP A 129 2.56 2.68 -7.52
C ASP A 129 1.81 3.91 -8.05
N ALA A 130 0.59 4.19 -7.59
CA ALA A 130 -0.22 5.31 -8.08
C ALA A 130 0.46 6.68 -7.85
N TRP A 131 1.43 6.75 -6.93
CA TRP A 131 2.24 7.95 -6.72
C TRP A 131 3.33 8.13 -7.79
N MET A 132 3.77 7.05 -8.44
CA MET A 132 4.78 7.06 -9.51
C MET A 132 4.20 7.54 -10.84
N ASP A 133 2.89 7.40 -11.03
CA ASP A 133 2.18 7.91 -12.22
C ASP A 133 2.07 9.44 -12.23
N ARG A 134 2.45 10.13 -11.13
CA ARG A 134 2.44 11.59 -11.09
C ARG A 134 3.64 12.14 -11.84
N PRO A 135 3.44 13.09 -12.78
CA PRO A 135 4.54 13.77 -13.43
C PRO A 135 5.48 14.39 -12.40
N VAL A 136 6.75 13.99 -12.50
CA VAL A 136 7.84 14.48 -11.65
C VAL A 136 8.00 16.01 -11.76
N LEU A 137 7.66 16.56 -12.94
CA LEU A 137 7.61 17.99 -13.21
C LEU A 137 6.13 18.35 -13.50
N PRO A 138 5.38 18.79 -12.48
CA PRO A 138 3.94 19.01 -12.63
C PRO A 138 3.59 20.32 -13.33
N GLU A 139 4.56 21.19 -13.60
CA GLU A 139 4.33 22.53 -14.14
C GLU A 139 5.07 22.78 -15.43
N ASP A 140 4.33 23.23 -16.43
CA ASP A 140 4.88 23.80 -17.66
C ASP A 140 4.98 25.33 -17.51
N TYR A 141 5.92 25.93 -18.22
CA TYR A 141 5.99 27.38 -18.33
C TYR A 141 4.74 27.96 -19.01
N ALA A 142 4.17 29.00 -18.42
CA ALA A 142 3.01 29.69 -18.99
C ALA A 142 3.38 30.59 -20.18
N GLY A 143 4.66 30.97 -20.30
CA GLY A 143 5.17 31.83 -21.37
C GLY A 143 4.71 33.29 -21.29
N THR A 144 4.35 33.77 -20.09
CA THR A 144 3.80 35.13 -19.88
C THR A 144 4.87 36.19 -19.64
N GLY A 145 6.15 35.86 -19.79
CA GLY A 145 7.29 36.73 -19.48
C GLY A 145 7.78 36.63 -18.04
N GLY A 146 8.81 37.41 -17.68
CA GLY A 146 9.36 37.45 -16.31
C GLY A 146 9.88 36.09 -15.84
N ALA A 147 9.40 35.62 -14.69
CA ALA A 147 9.78 34.32 -14.13
C ALA A 147 9.17 33.12 -14.89
N GLU A 148 8.19 33.35 -15.76
CA GLU A 148 7.51 32.32 -16.57
C GLU A 148 8.15 32.13 -17.95
N GLY A 149 9.22 32.86 -18.28
CA GLY A 149 9.86 32.78 -19.58
C GLY A 149 9.03 33.42 -20.71
N GLY A 150 9.65 33.60 -21.88
CA GLY A 150 8.95 34.10 -23.06
C GLY A 150 8.04 33.03 -23.69
N GLU A 151 7.36 33.39 -24.77
CA GLU A 151 6.48 32.47 -25.52
C GLU A 151 7.25 31.23 -26.06
N ASP A 152 8.56 31.37 -26.26
CA ASP A 152 9.50 30.32 -26.65
C ASP A 152 9.59 29.16 -25.65
N LEU A 153 9.24 29.39 -24.38
CA LEU A 153 9.28 28.39 -23.32
C LEU A 153 7.90 27.82 -22.99
N LYS A 154 6.82 28.34 -23.58
CA LYS A 154 5.45 27.92 -23.27
C LYS A 154 5.25 26.42 -23.54
N GLY A 155 4.75 25.70 -22.53
CA GLY A 155 4.52 24.25 -22.62
C GLY A 155 5.78 23.39 -22.45
N ALA A 156 6.96 24.00 -22.24
CA ALA A 156 8.13 23.28 -21.78
C ALA A 156 8.03 23.04 -20.26
N ALA A 157 8.41 21.85 -19.82
CA ALA A 157 8.42 21.50 -18.40
C ALA A 157 9.41 22.40 -17.63
N LYS A 158 8.96 22.96 -16.51
CA LYS A 158 9.82 23.77 -15.64
C LYS A 158 10.92 22.91 -15.02
N PRO A 159 12.19 23.38 -14.96
CA PRO A 159 13.25 22.68 -14.24
C PRO A 159 12.90 22.50 -12.77
N TYR A 160 13.30 21.35 -12.20
CA TYR A 160 13.07 20.95 -10.80
C TYR A 160 13.09 22.08 -9.74
N PRO A 161 14.11 22.97 -9.67
CA PRO A 161 14.14 24.00 -8.62
C PRO A 161 13.05 25.08 -8.73
N LEU A 162 12.42 25.27 -9.91
CA LEU A 162 11.30 26.19 -10.12
C LEU A 162 9.95 25.54 -9.80
N ALA A 163 9.78 24.27 -10.15
CA ALA A 163 8.55 23.51 -9.86
C ALA A 163 8.34 23.24 -8.35
N LEU A 164 9.42 23.05 -7.58
CA LEU A 164 9.32 22.79 -6.13
C LEU A 164 8.85 24.01 -5.32
N ARG A 165 9.14 25.22 -5.80
CA ARG A 165 8.82 26.48 -5.10
C ARG A 165 7.33 26.82 -5.16
N ALA A 166 6.63 26.39 -6.21
CA ALA A 166 5.20 26.52 -6.34
C ALA A 166 4.45 25.42 -5.56
N ALA A 167 4.96 24.19 -5.56
CA ALA A 167 4.42 23.10 -4.75
C ALA A 167 4.42 23.43 -3.24
N TRP A 168 5.51 24.00 -2.70
CA TRP A 168 5.63 24.33 -1.26
C TRP A 168 4.53 25.27 -0.73
N ASN A 169 3.99 26.17 -1.57
CA ASN A 169 2.91 27.08 -1.19
C ASN A 169 1.52 26.41 -1.11
N GLN A 170 1.31 25.26 -1.79
CA GLN A 170 0.08 24.47 -1.65
C GLN A 170 0.04 23.64 -0.36
N TRP A 171 1.21 23.27 0.20
CA TRP A 171 1.29 22.46 1.42
C TRP A 171 1.06 23.25 2.72
N GLN A 172 0.99 24.59 2.67
CA GLN A 172 0.74 25.40 3.88
C GLN A 172 -0.70 25.29 4.41
N TRP A 173 -1.69 24.91 3.60
CA TRP A 173 -3.09 24.79 4.04
C TRP A 173 -3.42 23.47 4.75
N ILE A 174 -2.54 22.46 4.68
CA ILE A 174 -2.75 21.15 5.31
C ILE A 174 -2.12 21.06 6.72
N LEU A 175 -1.29 22.04 7.14
CA LEU A 175 -0.53 21.98 8.39
C LEU A 175 -0.88 23.08 9.43
N LEU A 176 -1.98 23.80 9.25
CA LEU A 176 -2.50 24.82 10.18
C LEU A 176 -3.95 24.42 10.52
N VAL A 177 -4.43 24.10 11.73
CA VAL A 177 -4.13 24.34 13.17
C VAL A 177 -5.02 23.26 13.92
N PRO A 178 -4.88 22.88 15.23
CA PRO A 178 -4.40 23.74 16.29
C PRO A 178 -3.49 23.21 17.41
N SER A 179 -2.68 24.16 17.88
CA SER A 179 -2.37 24.48 19.27
C SER A 179 -1.88 23.36 20.18
N PHE A 180 -0.57 23.28 20.37
CA PHE A 180 -0.01 22.92 21.67
C PHE A 180 0.83 24.09 22.20
N SER A 181 0.26 24.77 23.18
CA SER A 181 0.96 25.74 24.02
C SER A 181 1.94 24.96 24.89
N MET A 182 3.23 25.21 24.75
CA MET A 182 4.18 24.92 25.83
C MET A 182 5.16 26.07 25.94
N MET A 183 4.82 26.91 26.91
CA MET A 183 5.63 27.96 27.49
C MET A 183 7.01 27.42 27.85
N LEU A 184 8.05 27.98 27.26
CA LEU A 184 9.42 27.85 27.74
C LEU A 184 10.00 29.25 27.79
N MET A 185 10.24 29.77 28.98
CA MET A 185 11.46 30.51 29.24
C MET A 185 11.70 30.63 30.74
N ALA A 186 13.00 30.51 31.05
CA ALA A 186 13.75 30.92 32.23
C ALA A 186 13.05 31.86 33.22
#